data_AF-A0A3N4G5F5-F1
#
_entry.id   AF-A0A3N4G5F5-F1
#
_cell.length_a   1.000
_cell.length_b   1.000
_cell.length_c   1.000
_cell.angle_alpha   90.00
_cell.angle_beta   90.00
_cell.angle_gamma   90.00
#
_symmetry.space_group_name_H-M   'P 1'
#
loop_
_entity.id
_entity.type
_entity.pdbx_description
1 polymer ?
#
loop_
_entity_poly.entity_id
_entity_poly.type
_entity_poly.pdbx_seq_one_letter_code
_entity_poly.pdbx_strand_id
1 'polypeptide(L)'
;MVNIVDIERWHEWIPEDHVERRWNEAREDVEDLLGLGLPWNSDRIHYLQVYLLDLCVWSLVGSGGVVGEEVWSALDAACEVARVQFVRASLPEGEHWLSFEVLGRSLTTKSSGPNPRTMAPHWLGALWLGLVARDRGLLDALRDFKPEWREASREEGVWFDPYQEQWARAWQMLLRGERGEPVARQVVEVMRLTDPGLAPYAGAESVLQRVFPAVRLLWDVVSGSRSEFPGDVRVALEANKEYFTRPVENRVRMREGFVPWQIVGPVCAAVDSDFEVGVASQYLPAAFLYDRRDRLR
;
A
#
# COMPACT_ATOMS: atom_id res chain seq x y z
N MET A 1 8.91 -26.14 -12.02
CA MET A 1 7.58 -25.88 -12.62
C MET A 1 7.09 -24.58 -12.04
N VAL A 2 6.86 -23.56 -12.87
CA VAL A 2 6.29 -22.29 -12.39
C VAL A 2 4.83 -22.55 -12.03
N ASN A 3 4.45 -22.34 -10.77
CA ASN A 3 3.06 -22.43 -10.36
C ASN A 3 2.34 -21.16 -10.83
N ILE A 4 1.30 -21.33 -11.64
CA ILE A 4 0.47 -20.23 -12.15
C ILE A 4 -0.73 -20.11 -11.21
N VAL A 5 -0.91 -18.93 -10.60
CA VAL A 5 -2.16 -18.58 -9.92
C VAL A 5 -2.99 -17.80 -10.94
N ASP A 6 -4.02 -18.46 -11.46
CA ASP A 6 -4.63 -18.12 -12.75
C ASP A 6 -5.35 -16.77 -12.83
N ILE A 7 -5.41 -16.32 -14.09
CA ILE A 7 -5.39 -14.99 -14.73
C ILE A 7 -6.74 -14.24 -14.81
N GLU A 8 -7.88 -14.85 -14.55
CA GLU A 8 -9.15 -14.33 -15.12
C GLU A 8 -9.87 -13.23 -14.32
N ARG A 9 -9.20 -12.55 -13.39
CA ARG A 9 -9.88 -11.59 -12.48
C ARG A 9 -10.43 -10.36 -13.20
N TRP A 10 -9.75 -9.87 -14.23
CA TRP A 10 -10.09 -8.57 -14.83
C TRP A 10 -11.29 -8.61 -15.77
N HIS A 11 -11.69 -9.80 -16.23
CA HIS A 11 -12.64 -9.94 -17.35
C HIS A 11 -13.90 -10.74 -17.02
N GLU A 12 -13.93 -11.55 -15.95
CA GLU A 12 -15.07 -12.43 -15.69
C GLU A 12 -16.30 -11.77 -15.03
N TRP A 13 -16.11 -10.70 -14.25
CA TRP A 13 -17.12 -10.21 -13.31
C TRP A 13 -17.52 -8.75 -13.51
N ILE A 14 -17.07 -8.16 -14.62
CA ILE A 14 -17.05 -6.73 -14.81
C ILE A 14 -17.67 -6.39 -16.17
N PRO A 15 -18.62 -5.44 -16.25
CA PRO A 15 -19.12 -4.94 -17.53
C PRO A 15 -17.99 -4.53 -18.48
N GLU A 16 -18.14 -4.77 -19.78
CA GLU A 16 -17.11 -4.50 -20.81
C GLU A 16 -16.56 -3.06 -20.74
N ASP A 17 -17.36 -2.10 -20.30
CA ASP A 17 -17.00 -0.67 -20.20
C ASP A 17 -16.48 -0.23 -18.82
N HIS A 18 -16.49 -1.09 -17.80
CA HIS A 18 -16.23 -0.66 -16.42
C HIS A 18 -14.81 -0.15 -16.21
N VAL A 19 -13.82 -0.83 -16.78
CA VAL A 19 -12.40 -0.46 -16.62
C VAL A 19 -12.16 0.91 -17.27
N GLU A 20 -12.67 1.11 -18.48
CA GLU A 20 -12.60 2.40 -19.18
C GLU A 20 -13.31 3.51 -18.39
N ARG A 21 -14.50 3.23 -17.85
CA ARG A 21 -15.23 4.19 -17.01
C ARG A 21 -14.47 4.55 -15.74
N ARG A 22 -13.96 3.57 -15.00
CA ARG A 22 -13.20 3.79 -13.76
C ARG A 22 -11.88 4.51 -14.02
N TRP A 23 -11.23 4.24 -15.15
CA TRP A 23 -10.05 4.97 -15.58
C TRP A 23 -10.38 6.45 -15.88
N ASN A 24 -11.45 6.71 -16.64
CA ASN A 24 -11.90 8.08 -16.92
C ASN A 24 -12.30 8.82 -15.64
N GLU A 25 -13.08 8.20 -14.75
CA GLU A 25 -13.46 8.75 -13.45
C GLU A 25 -12.23 9.09 -12.61
N ALA A 26 -11.26 8.18 -12.49
CA ALA A 26 -10.04 8.43 -11.72
C ALA A 26 -9.20 9.58 -12.31
N ARG A 27 -9.14 9.70 -13.63
CA ARG A 27 -8.45 10.80 -14.31
C ARG A 27 -9.15 12.13 -14.06
N GLU A 28 -10.47 12.17 -14.14
CA GLU A 28 -11.28 13.36 -13.83
C GLU A 28 -11.15 13.75 -12.36
N ASP A 29 -11.25 12.81 -11.43
CA ASP A 29 -11.10 13.04 -9.99
C ASP A 29 -9.72 13.65 -9.64
N VAL A 30 -8.64 13.16 -10.26
CA VAL A 30 -7.30 13.74 -10.10
C VAL A 30 -7.24 15.17 -10.65
N GLU A 31 -7.73 15.38 -11.87
CA GLU A 31 -7.70 16.69 -12.53
C GLU A 31 -8.53 17.74 -11.80
N ASP A 32 -9.75 17.38 -11.38
CA ASP A 32 -10.64 18.23 -10.60
C ASP A 32 -9.96 18.61 -9.28
N LEU A 33 -9.46 17.61 -8.54
CA LEU A 33 -8.82 17.86 -7.26
C LEU A 33 -7.55 18.69 -7.39
N LEU A 34 -6.78 18.57 -8.48
CA LEU A 34 -5.63 19.44 -8.76
C LEU A 34 -6.03 20.84 -9.23
N GLY A 35 -7.18 20.98 -9.89
CA GLY A 35 -7.72 22.24 -10.41
C GLY A 35 -8.44 23.09 -9.36
N LEU A 36 -8.85 22.51 -8.23
CA LEU A 36 -9.50 23.25 -7.15
C LEU A 36 -8.56 24.31 -6.55
N GLY A 37 -9.00 25.58 -6.54
CA GLY A 37 -8.29 26.70 -5.90
C GLY A 37 -8.31 26.70 -4.36
N LEU A 38 -8.56 25.54 -3.73
CA LEU A 38 -8.62 25.39 -2.28
C LEU A 38 -7.22 25.20 -1.68
N PRO A 39 -7.05 25.30 -0.35
CA PRO A 39 -5.82 24.88 0.32
C PRO A 39 -5.59 23.36 0.23
N TRP A 40 -4.32 22.94 0.30
CA TRP A 40 -3.92 21.54 0.40
C TRP A 40 -3.85 21.09 1.87
N ASN A 41 -4.98 20.75 2.47
CA ASN A 41 -5.05 20.18 3.81
C ASN A 41 -4.86 18.65 3.80
N SER A 42 -4.84 18.03 4.98
CA SER A 42 -4.59 16.59 5.12
C SER A 42 -5.63 15.70 4.43
N ASP A 43 -6.91 16.10 4.42
CA ASP A 43 -7.96 15.35 3.73
C ASP A 43 -7.81 15.41 2.22
N ARG A 44 -7.55 16.61 1.66
CA ARG A 44 -7.38 16.77 0.22
C ARG A 44 -6.14 16.04 -0.28
N ILE A 45 -5.04 16.10 0.46
CA ILE A 45 -3.83 15.33 0.13
C ILE A 45 -4.13 13.83 0.18
N HIS A 46 -4.88 13.35 1.18
CA HIS A 46 -5.30 11.96 1.25
C HIS A 46 -6.20 11.54 0.07
N TYR A 47 -7.20 12.35 -0.30
CA TYR A 47 -8.05 12.05 -1.46
C TYR A 47 -7.27 12.03 -2.76
N LEU A 48 -6.30 12.95 -2.93
CA LEU A 48 -5.43 12.95 -4.11
C LEU A 48 -4.63 11.66 -4.19
N GLN A 49 -4.07 11.18 -3.07
CA GLN A 49 -3.38 9.89 -3.02
C GLN A 49 -4.32 8.76 -3.46
N VAL A 50 -5.55 8.74 -2.94
CA VAL A 50 -6.55 7.73 -3.29
C VAL A 50 -6.88 7.74 -4.79
N TYR A 51 -7.09 8.92 -5.38
CA TYR A 51 -7.41 9.03 -6.80
C TYR A 51 -6.21 8.68 -7.70
N LEU A 52 -4.99 9.01 -7.30
CA LEU A 52 -3.78 8.59 -7.99
C LEU A 52 -3.58 7.07 -7.94
N LEU A 53 -3.96 6.42 -6.83
CA LEU A 53 -3.96 4.96 -6.74
C LEU A 53 -5.02 4.32 -7.62
N ASP A 54 -6.22 4.90 -7.67
CA ASP A 54 -7.26 4.46 -8.59
C ASP A 54 -6.78 4.60 -10.04
N LEU A 55 -6.19 5.75 -10.41
CA LEU A 55 -5.62 5.96 -11.75
C LEU A 55 -4.53 4.94 -12.08
N CYS A 56 -3.62 4.66 -11.13
CA CYS A 56 -2.58 3.65 -11.28
C CYS A 56 -3.18 2.26 -11.53
N VAL A 57 -4.14 1.84 -10.70
CA VAL A 57 -4.80 0.53 -10.81
C VAL A 57 -5.55 0.39 -12.13
N TRP A 58 -6.38 1.37 -12.49
CA TRP A 58 -7.20 1.27 -13.69
C TRP A 58 -6.40 1.42 -14.98
N SER A 59 -5.29 2.16 -14.96
CA SER A 59 -4.33 2.19 -16.07
C SER A 59 -3.62 0.84 -16.24
N LEU A 60 -3.25 0.17 -15.15
CA LEU A 60 -2.66 -1.16 -15.18
C LEU A 60 -3.65 -2.21 -15.72
N VAL A 61 -4.89 -2.17 -15.22
CA VAL A 61 -5.94 -3.11 -15.64
C VAL A 61 -6.30 -2.88 -17.11
N GLY A 62 -6.52 -1.62 -17.51
CA GLY A 62 -6.87 -1.25 -18.89
C GLY A 62 -5.79 -1.56 -19.91
N SER A 63 -4.52 -1.63 -19.49
CA SER A 63 -3.39 -1.99 -20.34
C SER A 63 -3.08 -3.50 -20.38
N GLY A 64 -3.90 -4.35 -19.75
CA GLY A 64 -3.66 -5.79 -19.74
C GLY A 64 -2.47 -6.21 -18.87
N GLY A 65 -2.05 -5.39 -17.90
CA GLY A 65 -0.96 -5.69 -16.96
C GLY A 65 0.39 -5.15 -17.39
N VAL A 66 0.40 -4.34 -18.44
CA VAL A 66 1.58 -3.64 -18.91
C VAL A 66 1.81 -2.41 -18.04
N VAL A 67 2.88 -2.42 -17.25
CA VAL A 67 3.25 -1.27 -16.41
C VAL A 67 3.95 -0.20 -17.27
N GLY A 68 3.14 0.58 -17.99
CA GLY A 68 3.58 1.69 -18.84
C GLY A 68 3.84 2.99 -18.07
N GLU A 69 4.22 4.05 -18.79
CA GLU A 69 4.59 5.34 -18.18
C GLU A 69 3.45 5.98 -17.38
N GLU A 70 2.20 5.77 -17.79
CA GLU A 70 1.02 6.25 -17.06
C GLU A 70 0.89 5.62 -15.68
N VAL A 71 1.06 4.29 -15.59
CA VAL A 71 1.02 3.54 -14.31
C VAL A 71 2.14 4.03 -13.39
N TRP A 72 3.36 4.18 -13.92
CA TRP A 72 4.49 4.67 -13.15
C TRP A 72 4.32 6.13 -12.73
N SER A 73 3.85 7.01 -13.61
CA SER A 73 3.62 8.43 -13.28
C SER A 73 2.58 8.59 -12.18
N ALA A 74 1.49 7.80 -12.23
CA ALA A 74 0.47 7.80 -11.19
C ALA A 74 1.01 7.25 -9.85
N LEU A 75 1.81 6.18 -9.89
CA LEU A 75 2.43 5.61 -8.69
C LEU A 75 3.46 6.56 -8.06
N ASP A 76 4.34 7.17 -8.85
CA ASP A 76 5.33 8.16 -8.38
C ASP A 76 4.63 9.37 -7.76
N ALA A 77 3.57 9.87 -8.40
CA ALA A 77 2.74 10.95 -7.87
C ALA A 77 2.07 10.54 -6.55
N ALA A 78 1.55 9.31 -6.44
CA ALA A 78 0.96 8.82 -5.19
C ALA A 78 2.00 8.71 -4.08
N CYS A 79 3.25 8.33 -4.41
CA CYS A 79 4.36 8.30 -3.46
C CYS A 79 4.72 9.71 -2.98
N GLU A 80 4.81 10.69 -3.87
CA GLU A 80 5.07 12.09 -3.52
C GLU A 80 4.00 12.66 -2.59
N VAL A 81 2.73 12.42 -2.90
CA VAL A 81 1.59 12.87 -2.09
C VAL A 81 1.59 12.19 -0.70
N ALA A 82 1.94 10.90 -0.63
CA ALA A 82 2.12 10.21 0.64
C ALA A 82 3.29 10.81 1.44
N ARG A 83 4.42 11.05 0.77
CA ARG A 83 5.65 11.58 1.38
C ARG A 83 5.37 12.94 2.01
N VAL A 84 4.77 13.87 1.25
CA VAL A 84 4.43 15.19 1.78
C VAL A 84 3.46 15.08 2.95
N GLN A 85 2.49 14.17 2.94
CA GLN A 85 1.56 13.97 4.06
C GLN A 85 2.28 13.60 5.37
N PHE A 86 3.23 12.66 5.32
CA PHE A 86 3.99 12.24 6.51
C PHE A 86 5.02 13.28 6.97
N VAL A 87 5.67 13.99 6.04
CA VAL A 87 6.59 15.09 6.40
C VAL A 87 5.82 16.24 7.06
N ARG A 88 4.67 16.64 6.50
CA ARG A 88 3.81 17.68 7.08
C ARG A 88 3.37 17.35 8.50
N ALA A 89 3.05 16.08 8.75
CA ALA A 89 2.58 15.62 10.04
C ALA A 89 3.70 15.48 11.09
N SER A 90 4.95 15.38 10.65
CA SER A 90 6.13 15.35 11.54
C SER A 90 6.58 16.72 12.02
N LEU A 91 5.96 17.79 11.51
CA LEU A 91 6.30 19.18 11.77
C LEU A 91 5.19 19.87 12.57
N PRO A 92 5.51 20.84 13.44
CA PRO A 92 4.51 21.64 14.15
C PRO A 92 3.49 22.28 13.20
N GLU A 93 2.21 22.27 13.57
CA GLU A 93 1.13 22.74 12.72
C GLU A 93 1.33 24.21 12.28
N GLY A 94 1.22 24.47 10.98
CA GLY A 94 1.22 25.82 10.42
C GLY A 94 2.58 26.53 10.35
N GLU A 95 3.63 26.01 10.97
CA GLU A 95 4.95 26.65 11.09
C GLU A 95 5.81 26.55 9.82
N HIS A 96 5.61 25.51 9.00
CA HIS A 96 6.45 25.25 7.83
C HIS A 96 5.63 25.22 6.54
N TRP A 97 6.22 25.75 5.47
CA TRP A 97 5.73 25.57 4.11
C TRP A 97 6.52 24.48 3.40
N LEU A 98 5.81 23.57 2.75
CA LEU A 98 6.39 22.50 1.95
C LEU A 98 5.94 22.65 0.50
N SER A 99 6.86 22.36 -0.41
CA SER A 99 6.57 22.24 -1.84
C SER A 99 6.64 20.78 -2.25
N PHE A 100 5.80 20.39 -3.20
CA PHE A 100 5.73 19.03 -3.74
C PHE A 100 5.24 19.08 -5.18
N GLU A 101 5.58 18.06 -5.98
CA GLU A 101 5.23 18.03 -7.40
C GLU A 101 4.36 16.84 -7.77
N VAL A 102 3.18 17.12 -8.32
CA VAL A 102 2.23 16.08 -8.74
C VAL A 102 1.96 16.23 -10.22
N LEU A 103 2.33 15.21 -11.01
CA LEU A 103 2.07 15.15 -12.45
C LEU A 103 2.49 16.44 -13.19
N GLY A 104 3.68 16.98 -12.85
CA GLY A 104 4.23 18.19 -13.45
C GLY A 104 3.67 19.51 -12.91
N ARG A 105 2.82 19.49 -11.88
CA ARG A 105 2.33 20.69 -11.19
C ARG A 105 3.08 20.88 -9.88
N SER A 106 3.70 22.04 -9.71
CA SER A 106 4.30 22.43 -8.44
C SER A 106 3.21 22.97 -7.50
N LEU A 107 3.09 22.34 -6.32
CA LEU A 107 2.07 22.61 -5.32
C LEU A 107 2.73 22.99 -3.98
N THR A 108 1.98 23.69 -3.14
CA THR A 108 2.45 24.09 -1.80
C THR A 108 1.42 23.80 -0.73
N THR A 109 1.89 23.46 0.46
CA THR A 109 1.05 23.19 1.64
C THR A 109 1.77 23.58 2.92
N LYS A 110 1.02 23.77 4.00
CA LYS A 110 1.58 23.99 5.35
C LYS A 110 1.71 22.67 6.10
N SER A 111 2.65 22.60 7.04
CA SER A 111 2.73 21.55 8.06
C SER A 111 1.40 21.44 8.82
N SER A 112 1.05 20.23 9.24
CA SER A 112 -0.24 19.92 9.85
C SER A 112 -0.15 19.47 11.29
N GLY A 113 1.03 19.08 11.78
CA GLY A 113 1.12 18.21 12.93
C GLY A 113 0.46 16.83 12.71
N PRO A 114 0.53 15.95 13.71
CA PRO A 114 -0.14 14.65 13.69
C PRO A 114 -1.62 14.79 13.36
N ASN A 115 -2.15 13.87 12.55
CA ASN A 115 -3.56 13.88 12.14
C ASN A 115 -4.04 12.47 11.72
N PRO A 116 -5.36 12.25 11.58
CA PRO A 116 -5.90 10.93 11.25
C PRO A 116 -5.36 10.28 9.97
N ARG A 117 -4.97 11.08 8.97
CA ARG A 117 -4.43 10.57 7.69
C ARG A 117 -2.99 10.07 7.79
N THR A 118 -2.41 10.08 8.98
CA THR A 118 -1.05 9.57 9.26
C THR A 118 -1.04 8.46 10.30
N MET A 119 -2.21 7.91 10.65
CA MET A 119 -2.34 6.75 11.52
C MET A 119 -1.77 5.47 10.87
N ALA A 120 -1.59 4.42 11.68
CA ALA A 120 -0.97 3.17 11.25
C ALA A 120 -1.53 2.57 9.94
N PRO A 121 -2.85 2.56 9.68
CA PRO A 121 -3.39 2.05 8.42
C PRO A 121 -2.89 2.84 7.19
N HIS A 122 -2.83 4.17 7.31
CA HIS A 122 -2.34 5.04 6.25
C HIS A 122 -0.81 4.94 6.08
N TRP A 123 -0.09 4.73 7.17
CA TRP A 123 1.35 4.48 7.14
C TRP A 123 1.67 3.18 6.40
N LEU A 124 0.93 2.10 6.67
CA LEU A 124 1.07 0.84 5.92
C LEU A 124 0.70 1.02 4.44
N GLY A 125 -0.38 1.75 4.16
CA GLY A 125 -0.75 2.09 2.78
C GLY A 125 0.38 2.78 2.01
N ALA A 126 0.99 3.79 2.61
CA ALA A 126 2.14 4.50 2.04
C ALA A 126 3.39 3.62 1.93
N LEU A 127 3.66 2.76 2.91
CA LEU A 127 4.75 1.79 2.87
C LEU A 127 4.66 0.91 1.63
N TRP A 128 3.46 0.37 1.33
CA TRP A 128 3.30 -0.50 0.16
C TRP A 128 3.68 0.21 -1.13
N LEU A 129 3.30 1.49 -1.27
CA LEU A 129 3.67 2.28 -2.44
C LEU A 129 5.18 2.49 -2.50
N GLY A 130 5.79 2.88 -1.37
CA GLY A 130 7.24 3.09 -1.27
C GLY A 130 8.04 1.83 -1.60
N LEU A 131 7.59 0.66 -1.16
CA LEU A 131 8.23 -0.62 -1.48
C LEU A 131 8.09 -1.00 -2.96
N VAL A 132 6.90 -0.79 -3.55
CA VAL A 132 6.68 -1.12 -4.97
C VAL A 132 7.41 -0.15 -5.90
N ALA A 133 7.32 1.14 -5.63
CA ALA A 133 7.99 2.19 -6.40
C ALA A 133 9.49 2.28 -6.11
N ARG A 134 9.95 1.65 -5.02
CA ARG A 134 11.31 1.80 -4.47
C ARG A 134 11.66 3.26 -4.19
N ASP A 135 10.66 4.03 -3.79
CA ASP A 135 10.77 5.47 -3.51
C ASP A 135 11.49 5.67 -2.17
N ARG A 136 12.79 5.99 -2.25
CA ARG A 136 13.63 6.19 -1.06
C ARG A 136 13.17 7.37 -0.22
N GLY A 137 12.71 8.46 -0.85
CA GLY A 137 12.25 9.65 -0.13
C GLY A 137 11.02 9.37 0.74
N LEU A 138 10.06 8.60 0.22
CA LEU A 138 8.91 8.14 0.98
C LEU A 138 9.31 7.14 2.06
N LEU A 139 10.13 6.14 1.74
CA LEU A 139 10.58 5.15 2.72
C LEU A 139 11.38 5.79 3.87
N ASP A 140 12.20 6.81 3.59
CA ASP A 140 12.92 7.60 4.59
C ASP A 140 11.95 8.40 5.47
N ALA A 141 10.97 9.08 4.87
CA ALA A 141 9.96 9.81 5.63
C ALA A 141 9.17 8.87 6.57
N LEU A 142 8.83 7.66 6.10
CA LEU A 142 8.13 6.65 6.89
C LEU A 142 9.00 6.04 8.00
N ARG A 143 10.30 5.83 7.74
CA ARG A 143 11.30 5.36 8.72
C ARG A 143 11.43 6.33 9.90
N ASP A 144 11.48 7.63 9.58
CA ASP A 144 11.76 8.69 10.54
C ASP A 144 10.50 9.24 11.21
N PHE A 145 9.32 8.96 10.64
CA PHE A 145 8.03 9.26 11.26
C PHE A 145 7.96 8.65 12.67
N LYS A 146 7.73 9.48 13.69
CA LYS A 146 7.62 9.07 15.09
C LYS A 146 6.15 8.88 15.44
N PRO A 147 5.67 7.63 15.54
CA PRO A 147 4.26 7.42 15.65
C PRO A 147 3.77 7.38 17.09
N GLU A 148 2.89 8.33 17.40
CA GLU A 148 2.00 8.31 18.57
C GLU A 148 0.59 7.86 18.15
N TRP A 149 0.51 6.87 17.24
CA TRP A 149 -0.74 6.51 16.54
C TRP A 149 -1.92 6.21 17.47
N ARG A 150 -1.69 5.58 18.63
CA ARG A 150 -2.78 5.28 19.58
C ARG A 150 -3.26 6.51 20.35
N GLU A 151 -2.36 7.41 20.67
CA GLU A 151 -2.71 8.67 21.35
C GLU A 151 -3.52 9.54 20.39
N ALA A 152 -2.98 9.75 19.18
CA ALA A 152 -3.69 10.42 18.09
C ALA A 152 -5.04 9.75 17.76
N SER A 153 -5.09 8.40 17.74
CA SER A 153 -6.34 7.63 17.54
C SER A 153 -7.42 7.96 18.56
N ARG A 154 -7.04 8.06 19.84
CA ARG A 154 -7.97 8.38 20.93
C ARG A 154 -8.43 9.83 20.88
N GLU A 155 -7.52 10.76 20.62
CA GLU A 155 -7.83 12.19 20.52
C GLU A 155 -8.78 12.48 19.36
N GLU A 156 -8.58 11.81 18.22
CA GLU A 156 -9.36 12.00 17.00
C GLU A 156 -10.61 11.11 16.91
N GLY A 157 -10.77 10.15 17.83
CA GLY A 157 -11.89 9.19 17.82
C GLY A 157 -11.89 8.23 16.63
N VAL A 158 -10.74 8.05 15.97
CA VAL A 158 -10.59 7.15 14.82
C VAL A 158 -9.91 5.86 15.27
N TRP A 159 -10.59 4.73 15.10
CA TRP A 159 -10.12 3.44 15.61
C TRP A 159 -9.63 2.53 14.49
N PHE A 160 -8.61 1.74 14.81
CA PHE A 160 -8.02 0.73 13.94
C PHE A 160 -7.57 -0.47 14.78
N ASP A 161 -7.42 -1.63 14.15
CA ASP A 161 -7.08 -2.84 14.89
C ASP A 161 -5.62 -2.82 15.41
N PRO A 162 -5.35 -3.35 16.62
CA PRO A 162 -4.02 -3.31 17.22
C PRO A 162 -2.88 -3.86 16.35
N TYR A 163 -3.15 -4.85 15.48
CA TYR A 163 -2.13 -5.44 14.61
C TYR A 163 -1.54 -4.40 13.65
N GLN A 164 -2.30 -3.39 13.22
CA GLN A 164 -1.85 -2.44 12.20
C GLN A 164 -0.70 -1.58 12.71
N GLU A 165 -0.77 -1.11 13.96
CA GLU A 165 0.35 -0.42 14.58
C GLU A 165 1.56 -1.35 14.74
N GLN A 166 1.37 -2.57 15.25
CA GLN A 166 2.50 -3.47 15.48
C GLN A 166 3.15 -3.89 14.15
N TRP A 167 2.37 -3.98 13.08
CA TRP A 167 2.87 -4.26 11.73
C TRP A 167 3.67 -3.09 11.17
N ALA A 168 3.17 -1.87 11.35
CA ALA A 168 3.89 -0.67 10.98
C ALA A 168 5.22 -0.55 11.74
N ARG A 169 5.23 -0.87 13.05
CA ARG A 169 6.45 -0.91 13.86
C ARG A 169 7.44 -1.95 13.35
N ALA A 170 6.99 -3.16 12.99
CA ALA A 170 7.87 -4.20 12.43
C ALA A 170 8.58 -3.71 11.16
N TRP A 171 7.84 -3.07 10.25
CA TRP A 171 8.41 -2.50 9.03
C TRP A 171 9.32 -1.30 9.31
N GLN A 172 8.96 -0.41 10.24
CA GLN A 172 9.85 0.68 10.65
C GLN A 172 11.20 0.16 11.16
N MET A 173 11.20 -0.90 11.98
CA MET A 173 12.44 -1.54 12.44
C MET A 173 13.28 -2.02 11.24
N LEU A 174 12.64 -2.68 10.27
CA LEU A 174 13.33 -3.12 9.05
C LEU A 174 13.92 -1.95 8.23
N LEU A 175 13.16 -0.86 8.07
CA LEU A 175 13.61 0.36 7.38
C LEU A 175 14.78 1.05 8.10
N ARG A 176 14.89 0.89 9.42
CA ARG A 176 16.03 1.36 10.22
C ARG A 176 17.24 0.43 10.17
N GLY A 177 17.14 -0.68 9.44
CA GLY A 177 18.21 -1.67 9.34
C GLY A 177 18.26 -2.65 10.51
N GLU A 178 17.27 -2.64 11.42
CA GLU A 178 17.20 -3.61 12.53
C GLU A 178 16.89 -5.01 11.99
N ARG A 179 17.50 -6.04 12.58
CA ARG A 179 17.37 -7.44 12.14
C ARG A 179 17.41 -8.40 13.33
N GLY A 180 17.08 -9.66 13.10
CA GLY A 180 17.19 -10.73 14.11
C GLY A 180 16.03 -10.75 15.11
N GLU A 181 16.30 -11.29 16.31
CA GLU A 181 15.29 -11.60 17.32
C GLU A 181 14.33 -10.45 17.69
N PRO A 182 14.77 -9.18 17.83
CA PRO A 182 13.84 -8.10 18.14
C PRO A 182 12.74 -7.94 17.06
N VAL A 183 13.12 -7.98 15.79
CA VAL A 183 12.18 -7.86 14.66
C VAL A 183 11.31 -9.11 14.57
N ALA A 184 11.89 -10.30 14.76
CA ALA A 184 11.14 -11.56 14.74
C ALA A 184 10.03 -11.58 15.81
N ARG A 185 10.35 -11.17 17.06
CA ARG A 185 9.34 -11.04 18.13
C ARG A 185 8.26 -10.03 17.80
N GLN A 186 8.62 -8.92 17.17
CA GLN A 186 7.66 -7.91 16.72
C GLN A 186 6.68 -8.52 15.70
N VAL A 187 7.16 -9.27 14.71
CA VAL A 187 6.30 -9.93 13.71
C VAL A 187 5.41 -11.02 14.34
N VAL A 188 5.93 -11.80 15.28
CA VAL A 188 5.12 -12.79 16.03
C VAL A 188 3.97 -12.10 16.78
N GLU A 189 4.21 -10.92 17.37
CA GLU A 189 3.14 -10.16 18.01
C GLU A 189 2.09 -9.68 17.00
N VAL A 190 2.49 -9.26 15.79
CA VAL A 190 1.53 -8.94 14.72
C VAL A 190 0.66 -10.16 14.42
N MET A 191 1.26 -11.33 14.22
CA MET A 191 0.54 -12.58 13.95
C MET A 191 -0.43 -12.94 15.06
N ARG A 192 -0.05 -12.74 16.33
CA ARG A 192 -0.94 -12.96 17.47
C ARG A 192 -2.13 -11.98 17.46
N LEU A 193 -1.90 -10.73 17.11
CA LEU A 193 -2.93 -9.69 17.04
C LEU A 193 -3.85 -9.81 15.82
N THR A 194 -3.50 -10.66 14.86
CA THR A 194 -4.39 -11.09 13.78
C THR A 194 -5.28 -12.28 14.17
N ASP A 195 -5.44 -12.55 15.47
CA ASP A 195 -6.57 -13.36 15.93
C ASP A 195 -7.89 -12.60 15.64
N PRO A 196 -8.91 -13.23 15.03
CA PRO A 196 -10.18 -12.57 14.73
C PRO A 196 -10.87 -11.88 15.93
N GLY A 197 -10.71 -12.41 17.14
CA GLY A 197 -11.24 -11.81 18.36
C GLY A 197 -10.48 -10.57 18.82
N LEU A 198 -9.26 -10.36 18.32
CA LEU A 198 -8.42 -9.19 18.62
C LEU A 198 -8.41 -8.15 17.49
N ALA A 199 -9.03 -8.46 16.35
CA ALA A 199 -9.13 -7.58 15.18
C ALA A 199 -10.59 -7.38 14.72
N PRO A 200 -11.46 -6.84 15.59
CA PRO A 200 -12.89 -6.71 15.29
C PRO A 200 -13.21 -5.73 14.17
N TYR A 201 -12.36 -4.73 13.89
CA TYR A 201 -12.66 -3.73 12.84
C TYR A 201 -12.45 -4.31 11.44
N ALA A 202 -11.40 -5.11 11.23
CA ALA A 202 -11.17 -5.83 10.00
C ALA A 202 -12.15 -6.99 9.82
N GLY A 203 -12.55 -7.63 10.92
CA GLY A 203 -13.44 -8.78 10.92
C GLY A 203 -12.74 -10.09 10.52
N ALA A 204 -13.29 -11.21 10.98
CA ALA A 204 -12.65 -12.52 10.89
C ALA A 204 -12.26 -12.93 9.46
N GLU A 205 -13.13 -12.69 8.48
CA GLU A 205 -12.88 -13.07 7.09
C GLU A 205 -11.70 -12.32 6.48
N SER A 206 -11.68 -10.98 6.64
CA SER A 206 -10.58 -10.14 6.14
C SER A 206 -9.27 -10.49 6.82
N VAL A 207 -9.29 -10.72 8.13
CA VAL A 207 -8.09 -11.07 8.88
C VAL A 207 -7.49 -12.39 8.40
N LEU A 208 -8.31 -13.43 8.25
CA LEU A 208 -7.84 -14.76 7.85
C LEU A 208 -7.42 -14.83 6.38
N GLN A 209 -8.11 -14.11 5.48
CA GLN A 209 -7.86 -14.24 4.03
C GLN A 209 -6.94 -13.16 3.47
N ARG A 210 -6.82 -12.01 4.13
CA ARG A 210 -6.03 -10.87 3.61
C ARG A 210 -4.88 -10.49 4.52
N VAL A 211 -5.15 -10.29 5.81
CA VAL A 211 -4.15 -9.73 6.73
C VAL A 211 -3.11 -10.78 7.11
N PHE A 212 -3.52 -11.92 7.67
CA PHE A 212 -2.60 -12.95 8.13
C PHE A 212 -1.68 -13.47 7.02
N PRO A 213 -2.17 -13.79 5.80
CA PRO A 213 -1.30 -14.22 4.71
C PRO A 213 -0.27 -13.14 4.32
N ALA A 214 -0.63 -11.86 4.34
CA ALA A 214 0.30 -10.77 4.06
C ALA A 214 1.35 -10.58 5.17
N VAL A 215 0.96 -10.75 6.44
CA VAL A 215 1.90 -10.74 7.59
C VAL A 215 2.84 -11.94 7.53
N ARG A 216 2.38 -13.10 7.03
CA ARG A 216 3.21 -14.28 6.82
C ARG A 216 4.36 -14.01 5.84
N LEU A 217 4.14 -13.26 4.77
CA LEU A 217 5.22 -12.85 3.86
C LEU A 217 6.30 -12.02 4.55
N LEU A 218 5.92 -11.14 5.47
CA LEU A 218 6.87 -10.40 6.30
C LEU A 218 7.67 -11.35 7.21
N TRP A 219 7.02 -12.36 7.79
CA TRP A 219 7.72 -13.37 8.57
C TRP A 219 8.77 -14.11 7.75
N ASP A 220 8.47 -14.49 6.52
CA ASP A 220 9.44 -15.20 5.66
C ASP A 220 10.67 -14.34 5.39
N VAL A 221 10.47 -13.03 5.15
CA VAL A 221 11.56 -12.06 4.96
C VAL A 221 12.41 -11.95 6.24
N VAL A 222 11.79 -11.84 7.40
CA VAL A 222 12.49 -11.65 8.69
C VAL A 222 13.20 -12.92 9.17
N SER A 223 12.56 -14.07 9.00
CA SER A 223 13.09 -15.39 9.43
C SER A 223 14.08 -15.99 8.43
N GLY A 224 14.11 -15.49 7.19
CA GLY A 224 14.95 -16.03 6.13
C GLY A 224 14.41 -17.32 5.51
N SER A 225 13.10 -17.61 5.64
CA SER A 225 12.40 -18.78 5.09
C SER A 225 12.27 -18.75 3.55
N ARG A 226 13.40 -18.62 2.84
CA ARG A 226 13.45 -18.47 1.37
C ARG A 226 12.78 -19.62 0.61
N SER A 227 12.88 -20.85 1.12
CA SER A 227 12.27 -22.03 0.48
C SER A 227 10.75 -22.10 0.64
N GLU A 228 10.19 -21.48 1.68
CA GLU A 228 8.74 -21.47 1.96
C GLU A 228 8.04 -20.34 1.21
N PHE A 229 8.77 -19.25 0.95
CA PHE A 229 8.23 -18.00 0.41
C PHE A 229 7.37 -18.15 -0.86
N PRO A 230 7.75 -18.90 -1.92
CA PRO A 230 6.88 -19.11 -3.07
C PRO A 230 5.52 -19.74 -2.72
N GLY A 231 5.51 -20.66 -1.75
CA GLY A 231 4.29 -21.30 -1.27
C GLY A 231 3.38 -20.32 -0.54
N ASP A 232 3.96 -19.47 0.29
CA ASP A 232 3.23 -18.47 1.07
C ASP A 232 2.72 -17.31 0.19
N VAL A 233 3.47 -16.91 -0.86
CA VAL A 233 2.99 -15.97 -1.89
C VAL A 233 1.76 -16.54 -2.59
N ARG A 234 1.80 -17.81 -3.00
CA ARG A 234 0.65 -18.47 -3.64
C ARG A 234 -0.58 -18.47 -2.72
N VAL A 235 -0.41 -18.85 -1.46
CA VAL A 235 -1.50 -18.85 -0.47
C VAL A 235 -2.09 -17.45 -0.30
N ALA A 236 -1.25 -16.42 -0.19
CA ALA A 236 -1.73 -15.04 -0.06
C ALA A 236 -2.54 -14.57 -1.29
N LEU A 237 -2.09 -14.92 -2.50
CA LEU A 237 -2.80 -14.56 -3.73
C LEU A 237 -4.12 -15.32 -3.89
N GLU A 238 -4.14 -16.61 -3.61
CA GLU A 238 -5.37 -17.44 -3.66
C GLU A 238 -6.41 -16.94 -2.65
N ALA A 239 -5.98 -16.65 -1.41
CA ALA A 239 -6.86 -16.12 -0.37
C ALA A 239 -7.38 -14.71 -0.72
N ASN A 240 -6.54 -13.86 -1.31
CA ASN A 240 -6.97 -12.55 -1.80
C ASN A 240 -8.00 -12.67 -2.94
N LYS A 241 -7.78 -13.61 -3.88
CA LYS A 241 -8.75 -13.89 -4.94
C LYS A 241 -10.09 -14.29 -4.34
N GLU A 242 -10.11 -15.33 -3.51
CA GLU A 242 -11.29 -15.86 -2.82
C GLU A 242 -12.07 -14.75 -2.09
N TYR A 243 -11.38 -13.90 -1.31
CA TYR A 243 -12.03 -12.83 -0.54
C TYR A 243 -12.80 -11.85 -1.41
N PHE A 244 -12.19 -11.42 -2.53
CA PHE A 244 -12.77 -10.38 -3.36
C PHE A 244 -13.66 -10.90 -4.49
N THR A 245 -13.60 -12.18 -4.87
CA THR A 245 -14.46 -12.77 -5.91
C THR A 245 -15.76 -13.35 -5.37
N ARG A 246 -15.95 -13.41 -4.05
CA ARG A 246 -17.23 -13.84 -3.47
C ARG A 246 -18.35 -12.86 -3.87
N PRO A 247 -19.51 -13.35 -4.35
CA PRO A 247 -20.62 -12.52 -4.82
C PRO A 247 -21.44 -11.88 -3.67
N VAL A 248 -20.77 -11.55 -2.57
CA VAL A 248 -21.35 -10.88 -1.40
C VAL A 248 -20.65 -9.51 -1.28
N GLU A 249 -21.39 -8.45 -0.95
CA GLU A 249 -20.85 -7.13 -0.55
C GLU A 249 -20.12 -6.26 -1.62
N ASN A 250 -20.38 -6.42 -2.93
CA ASN A 250 -19.78 -5.56 -3.98
C ASN A 250 -18.24 -5.48 -3.99
N ARG A 251 -17.54 -6.37 -3.27
CA ARG A 251 -16.08 -6.40 -3.14
C ARG A 251 -15.36 -6.63 -4.46
N VAL A 252 -16.05 -7.25 -5.42
CA VAL A 252 -15.54 -7.53 -6.77
C VAL A 252 -15.04 -6.28 -7.51
N ARG A 253 -15.50 -5.09 -7.13
CA ARG A 253 -15.10 -3.80 -7.72
C ARG A 253 -14.06 -3.02 -6.92
N MET A 254 -13.65 -3.53 -5.76
CA MET A 254 -12.63 -2.86 -4.93
C MET A 254 -11.25 -2.99 -5.58
N ARG A 255 -10.51 -1.89 -5.64
CA ARG A 255 -9.17 -1.83 -6.27
C ARG A 255 -8.16 -2.77 -5.62
N GLU A 256 -8.24 -2.98 -4.30
CA GLU A 256 -7.38 -3.90 -3.53
C GLU A 256 -7.55 -5.34 -4.01
N GLY A 257 -8.71 -5.59 -4.61
CA GLY A 257 -8.96 -6.73 -5.41
C GLY A 257 -7.97 -6.87 -6.57
N PHE A 258 -7.86 -5.87 -7.44
CA PHE A 258 -7.06 -5.94 -8.67
C PHE A 258 -5.56 -5.85 -8.42
N VAL A 259 -5.15 -5.00 -7.47
CA VAL A 259 -3.76 -4.84 -7.07
C VAL A 259 -3.67 -4.96 -5.54
N PRO A 260 -3.29 -6.12 -5.01
CA PRO A 260 -3.20 -6.33 -3.57
C PRO A 260 -1.89 -5.74 -3.03
N TRP A 261 -1.83 -4.42 -2.85
CA TRP A 261 -0.62 -3.69 -2.42
C TRP A 261 0.07 -4.29 -1.18
N GLN A 262 -0.72 -4.77 -0.22
CA GLN A 262 -0.24 -5.44 0.99
C GLN A 262 0.47 -6.79 0.75
N ILE A 263 0.34 -7.36 -0.45
CA ILE A 263 1.08 -8.55 -0.92
C ILE A 263 2.22 -8.10 -1.85
N VAL A 264 1.94 -7.22 -2.82
CA VAL A 264 2.96 -6.76 -3.79
C VAL A 264 4.14 -6.09 -3.08
N GLY A 265 3.89 -5.23 -2.09
CA GLY A 265 4.94 -4.53 -1.33
C GLY A 265 5.92 -5.49 -0.63
N PRO A 266 5.45 -6.41 0.23
CA PRO A 266 6.31 -7.43 0.83
C PRO A 266 7.03 -8.30 -0.19
N VAL A 267 6.41 -8.64 -1.32
CA VAL A 267 7.06 -9.39 -2.40
C VAL A 267 8.20 -8.59 -3.04
N CYS A 268 8.01 -7.30 -3.31
CA CYS A 268 9.10 -6.43 -3.78
C CYS A 268 10.26 -6.39 -2.77
N ALA A 269 9.97 -6.25 -1.47
CA ALA A 269 10.99 -6.25 -0.43
C ALA A 269 11.76 -7.59 -0.35
N ALA A 270 11.07 -8.71 -0.53
CA ALA A 270 11.67 -10.04 -0.56
C ALA A 270 12.56 -10.22 -1.80
N VAL A 271 12.09 -9.81 -2.99
CA VAL A 271 12.87 -9.84 -4.23
C VAL A 271 14.12 -8.97 -4.11
N ASP A 272 14.01 -7.79 -3.52
CA ASP A 272 15.16 -6.92 -3.26
C ASP A 272 16.14 -7.50 -2.22
N SER A 273 15.71 -8.55 -1.50
CA SER A 273 16.52 -9.38 -0.59
C SER A 273 16.90 -10.75 -1.20
N ASP A 274 16.81 -10.89 -2.52
CA ASP A 274 17.15 -12.09 -3.31
C ASP A 274 16.24 -13.32 -3.07
N PHE A 275 14.99 -13.13 -2.65
CA PHE A 275 14.02 -14.22 -2.58
C PHE A 275 13.47 -14.53 -3.97
N GLU A 276 13.27 -15.81 -4.27
CA GLU A 276 12.56 -16.24 -5.47
C GLU A 276 11.04 -16.18 -5.21
N VAL A 277 10.28 -15.57 -6.11
CA VAL A 277 8.81 -15.50 -5.98
C VAL A 277 8.15 -16.83 -6.34
N GLY A 278 8.69 -17.55 -7.34
CA GLY A 278 8.23 -18.88 -7.77
C GLY A 278 6.76 -18.98 -8.26
N VAL A 279 6.08 -17.83 -8.39
CA VAL A 279 4.69 -17.71 -8.80
C VAL A 279 4.56 -16.65 -9.89
N ALA A 280 3.85 -16.98 -10.97
CA ALA A 280 3.43 -16.02 -11.98
C ALA A 280 1.95 -15.66 -11.77
N SER A 281 1.62 -14.37 -11.71
CA SER A 281 0.24 -13.88 -11.51
C SER A 281 0.07 -12.45 -12.02
N GLN A 282 -1.11 -12.09 -12.53
CA GLN A 282 -1.45 -10.71 -12.88
C GLN A 282 -1.51 -9.77 -11.67
N TYR A 283 -1.69 -10.31 -10.46
CA TYR A 283 -1.55 -9.54 -9.22
C TYR A 283 -0.12 -9.08 -8.96
N LEU A 284 0.86 -9.72 -9.61
CA LEU A 284 2.28 -9.47 -9.45
C LEU A 284 2.92 -9.10 -10.79
N PRO A 285 2.58 -7.92 -11.38
CA PRO A 285 3.22 -7.47 -12.61
C PRO A 285 4.75 -7.52 -12.49
N ALA A 286 5.41 -8.18 -13.43
CA ALA A 286 6.86 -8.38 -13.37
C ALA A 286 7.64 -7.07 -13.29
N ALA A 287 7.14 -6.00 -13.92
CA ALA A 287 7.75 -4.68 -13.84
C ALA A 287 7.70 -4.08 -12.42
N PHE A 288 6.62 -4.28 -11.65
CA PHE A 288 6.62 -3.88 -10.23
C PHE A 288 7.67 -4.66 -9.42
N LEU A 289 7.85 -5.94 -9.72
CA LEU A 289 8.75 -6.80 -8.94
C LEU A 289 10.22 -6.60 -9.29
N TYR A 290 10.56 -6.42 -10.57
CA TYR A 290 11.93 -6.56 -11.06
C TYR A 290 12.47 -5.31 -11.76
N ASP A 291 11.62 -4.36 -12.17
CA ASP A 291 12.09 -3.11 -12.77
C ASP A 291 12.62 -2.17 -11.68
N ARG A 292 13.93 -2.20 -11.48
CA ARG A 292 14.64 -1.29 -10.57
C ARG A 292 14.91 0.03 -11.28
N ARG A 293 13.85 0.73 -11.68
CA ARG A 293 14.01 2.07 -12.27
C ARG A 293 14.77 2.93 -11.27
N ASP A 294 15.98 3.36 -11.65
CA ASP A 294 16.77 4.35 -10.91
C ASP A 294 16.10 5.74 -11.00
N ARG A 295 14.87 5.86 -10.51
CA ARG A 295 14.21 7.16 -10.29
C ARG A 295 14.65 7.66 -8.92
N LEU A 296 15.92 8.05 -8.83
CA LEU A 296 16.43 8.87 -7.74
C LEU A 296 15.69 10.22 -7.80
N ARG A 297 14.59 10.34 -7.06
CA ARG A 297 14.08 11.63 -6.59
C ARG A 297 14.49 11.79 -5.13
#